data_AF-A0A399FTK7-F1
#
_entry.id   AF-A0A399FTK7-F1
#
_cell.length_a   1.000
_cell.length_b   1.000
_cell.length_c   1.000
_cell.angle_alpha   90.00
_cell.angle_beta   90.00
_cell.angle_gamma   90.00
#
_symmetry.space_group_name_H-M   'P 1'
#
loop_
_entity.id
_entity.type
_entity.pdbx_description
1 polymer ?
#
loop_
_entity_poly.entity_id
_entity_poly.type
_entity_poly.pdbx_seq_one_letter_code
_entity_poly.pdbx_strand_id
1 'polypeptide(L)'
;MGNEAGANPQEAASKGEAAEEMANAMAGLADTFEDLITEVRDAASIYVHNGYSRFRDDHYDSIKKVQDHGMTLANNIQAGAGEAALTDLDASGGYQGAWPSLSRDINGSAGTPYRPY
;
A
#
# COMPACT_ATOMS: atom_id res chain seq x y z
N MET A 1 4.78 -18.26 -10.70
CA MET A 1 5.63 -17.07 -10.54
C MET A 1 5.30 -16.49 -9.18
N GLY A 2 6.10 -16.81 -8.17
CA GLY A 2 5.92 -16.31 -6.81
C GLY A 2 6.91 -15.18 -6.58
N ASN A 3 6.46 -13.94 -6.72
CA ASN A 3 7.10 -12.83 -6.03
C ASN A 3 6.36 -12.69 -4.70
N GLU A 4 6.73 -13.54 -3.74
CA GLU A 4 6.44 -13.29 -2.34
C GLU A 4 7.22 -12.03 -1.97
N ALA A 5 6.56 -10.87 -2.13
CA ALA A 5 7.06 -9.64 -1.55
C ALA A 5 6.84 -9.77 -0.05
N GLY A 6 7.86 -10.28 0.67
CA GLY A 6 7.89 -10.21 2.11
C GLY A 6 7.77 -8.74 2.52
N ALA A 7 6.62 -8.35 3.05
CA ALA A 7 6.36 -7.00 3.51
C ALA A 7 6.53 -6.97 5.04
N ASN A 8 7.36 -6.06 5.53
CA ASN A 8 7.52 -5.85 6.96
C ASN A 8 6.23 -5.22 7.53
N PRO A 9 5.69 -5.71 8.67
CA PRO A 9 4.48 -5.17 9.29
C PRO A 9 4.50 -3.65 9.53
N GLN A 10 5.65 -3.08 9.93
CA GLN A 10 5.79 -1.62 10.10
C GLN A 10 5.63 -0.88 8.76
N GLU A 11 6.18 -1.45 7.69
CA GLU A 11 6.13 -0.88 6.35
C GLU A 11 4.73 -1.02 5.73
N ALA A 12 4.06 -2.15 5.99
CA ALA A 12 2.67 -2.38 5.59
C ALA A 12 1.71 -1.40 6.28
N ALA A 13 1.88 -1.17 7.60
CA ALA A 13 1.09 -0.19 8.35
C ALA A 13 1.29 1.25 7.80
N SER A 14 2.54 1.65 7.58
CA SER A 14 2.86 2.97 7.01
C SER A 14 2.31 3.13 5.58
N LYS A 15 2.35 2.08 4.76
CA LYS A 15 1.74 2.07 3.41
C LYS A 15 0.22 2.14 3.44
N GLY A 16 -0.42 1.53 4.45
CA GLY A 16 -1.85 1.64 4.69
C GLY A 16 -2.29 3.06 5.04
N GLU A 17 -1.57 3.73 5.95
CA GLU A 17 -1.82 5.13 6.32
C GLU A 17 -1.63 6.08 5.12
N ALA A 18 -0.57 5.89 4.35
CA ALA A 18 -0.34 6.66 3.12
C ALA A 18 -1.42 6.41 2.05
N ALA A 19 -1.97 5.20 1.98
CA ALA A 19 -3.07 4.87 1.08
C ALA A 19 -4.37 5.56 1.51
N GLU A 20 -4.67 5.63 2.81
CA GLU A 20 -5.81 6.37 3.33
C GLU A 20 -5.69 7.87 3.05
N GLU A 21 -4.51 8.46 3.25
CA GLU A 21 -4.24 9.86 2.91
C GLU A 21 -4.44 10.10 1.41
N MET A 22 -3.96 9.18 0.56
CA MET A 22 -4.16 9.26 -0.89
C MET A 22 -5.63 9.15 -1.28
N ALA A 23 -6.39 8.21 -0.69
CA ALA A 23 -7.83 8.10 -0.94
C ALA A 23 -8.55 9.38 -0.52
N ASN A 24 -8.21 9.95 0.62
CA ASN A 24 -8.80 11.18 1.12
C ASN A 24 -8.48 12.38 0.21
N ALA A 25 -7.25 12.46 -0.32
CA ALA A 25 -6.87 13.50 -1.27
C ALA A 25 -7.57 13.38 -2.63
N MET A 26 -7.93 12.16 -3.04
CA MET A 26 -8.64 11.91 -4.30
C MET A 26 -10.16 12.09 -4.15
N ALA A 27 -10.69 11.85 -2.95
CA ALA A 27 -12.11 12.00 -2.66
C ALA A 27 -12.56 13.46 -2.90
N GLY A 28 -13.53 13.64 -3.80
CA GLY A 28 -14.09 14.95 -4.12
C GLY A 28 -13.21 15.82 -5.03
N LEU A 29 -12.17 15.27 -5.66
CA LEU A 29 -11.32 16.01 -6.61
C LEU A 29 -12.13 16.56 -7.79
N ALA A 30 -13.01 15.74 -8.39
CA ALA A 30 -13.83 16.16 -9.52
C ALA A 30 -14.86 17.23 -9.13
N ASP A 31 -15.47 17.09 -7.96
CA ASP A 31 -16.43 18.06 -7.42
C ASP A 31 -15.74 19.40 -7.13
N THR A 32 -14.57 19.36 -6.47
CA THR A 32 -13.75 20.55 -6.21
C THR A 32 -13.34 21.26 -7.50
N PHE A 33 -12.99 20.49 -8.54
CA PHE A 33 -12.69 21.07 -9.85
C PHE A 33 -13.89 21.79 -10.47
N GLU A 34 -15.08 21.17 -10.43
CA GLU A 34 -16.30 21.77 -10.96
C GLU A 34 -16.67 23.05 -10.21
N ASP A 35 -16.58 23.03 -8.88
CA ASP A 35 -16.85 24.19 -8.03
C ASP A 35 -15.90 25.35 -8.36
N LEU A 36 -14.59 25.09 -8.43
CA LEU A 36 -13.58 26.11 -8.73
C LEU A 36 -13.75 26.72 -10.12
N ILE A 37 -14.02 25.91 -11.14
CA ILE A 37 -14.23 26.44 -12.50
C ILE A 37 -15.52 27.25 -12.57
N THR A 38 -16.56 26.84 -11.85
CA THR A 38 -17.82 27.59 -11.78
C THR A 38 -17.61 28.94 -11.08
N GLU A 39 -16.88 28.97 -9.97
CA GLU A 39 -16.56 30.21 -9.24
C GLU A 39 -15.72 31.17 -10.11
N VAL A 40 -14.68 30.66 -10.77
CA VAL A 40 -13.83 31.47 -11.65
C VAL A 40 -14.63 31.99 -12.85
N ARG A 41 -15.51 31.17 -13.43
CA ARG A 41 -16.42 31.61 -14.49
C ARG A 41 -17.26 32.78 -13.99
N ASP A 42 -17.91 32.64 -12.84
CA ASP A 42 -18.85 33.63 -12.32
C ASP A 42 -18.17 34.94 -11.91
N ALA A 43 -16.92 34.89 -11.46
CA ALA A 43 -16.09 36.07 -11.20
C ALA A 43 -15.56 36.75 -12.48
N ALA A 44 -15.50 36.02 -13.60
CA ALA A 44 -14.96 36.53 -14.85
C ALA A 44 -16.00 37.33 -15.68
N SER A 45 -15.50 38.07 -16.67
CA SER A 45 -16.35 38.77 -17.64
C SER A 45 -17.19 37.79 -18.46
N ILE A 46 -18.44 38.16 -18.76
CA ILE A 46 -19.38 37.33 -19.55
C ILE A 46 -18.80 36.88 -20.90
N TYR A 47 -17.90 37.66 -21.49
CA TYR A 47 -17.27 37.34 -22.78
C TYR A 47 -16.40 36.07 -22.73
N VAL A 48 -15.92 35.65 -21.56
CA VAL A 48 -15.06 34.47 -21.40
C VAL A 48 -15.76 33.28 -20.74
N HIS A 49 -17.02 33.42 -20.33
CA HIS A 49 -17.78 32.35 -19.64
C HIS A 49 -17.83 31.05 -20.45
N ASN A 50 -18.09 31.16 -21.75
CA ASN A 50 -18.13 29.99 -22.64
C ASN A 50 -16.79 29.23 -22.68
N GLY A 51 -15.66 29.94 -22.53
CA GLY A 51 -14.35 29.31 -22.46
C GLY A 51 -14.20 28.45 -21.22
N TYR A 52 -14.62 28.94 -20.06
CA TYR A 52 -14.60 28.18 -18.80
C TYR A 52 -15.56 27.00 -18.82
N SER A 53 -16.79 27.19 -19.31
CA SER A 53 -17.75 26.09 -19.45
C SER A 53 -17.21 24.99 -20.36
N ARG A 54 -16.62 25.34 -21.50
CA ARG A 54 -16.00 24.37 -22.40
C ARG A 54 -14.80 23.67 -21.77
N PHE A 55 -13.94 24.41 -21.07
CA PHE A 55 -12.80 23.84 -20.37
C PHE A 55 -13.25 22.82 -19.31
N ARG A 56 -14.31 23.13 -18.55
CA ARG A 56 -14.93 22.17 -17.62
C ARG A 56 -15.39 20.92 -18.37
N ASP A 57 -16.18 21.09 -19.42
CA ASP A 57 -16.79 19.98 -20.16
C ASP A 57 -15.72 19.07 -20.81
N ASP A 58 -14.63 19.66 -21.32
CA ASP A 58 -13.53 18.93 -21.95
C ASP A 58 -12.68 18.13 -20.93
N HIS A 59 -12.63 18.54 -19.65
CA HIS A 59 -11.70 17.99 -18.66
C HIS A 59 -12.34 17.27 -17.47
N TYR A 60 -13.61 17.52 -17.16
CA TYR A 60 -14.30 16.95 -15.99
C TYR A 60 -14.21 15.42 -15.96
N ASP A 61 -14.54 14.76 -17.06
CA ASP A 61 -14.48 13.29 -17.16
C ASP A 61 -13.06 12.75 -16.98
N SER A 62 -12.04 13.50 -17.43
CA SER A 62 -10.64 13.12 -17.25
C SER A 62 -10.22 13.23 -15.79
N ILE A 63 -10.65 14.29 -15.09
CA ILE A 63 -10.39 14.47 -13.66
C ILE A 63 -11.11 13.41 -12.84
N LYS A 64 -12.36 13.09 -13.20
CA LYS A 64 -13.11 12.00 -12.57
C LYS A 64 -12.39 10.66 -12.72
N LYS A 65 -11.83 10.36 -13.88
CA LYS A 65 -11.00 9.15 -14.07
C LYS A 65 -9.75 9.15 -13.20
N VAL A 66 -9.09 10.31 -13.01
CA VAL A 66 -7.94 10.42 -12.10
C VAL A 66 -8.35 10.12 -10.67
N GLN A 67 -9.48 10.68 -10.21
CA GLN A 67 -10.06 10.38 -8.92
C GLN A 67 -10.35 8.88 -8.76
N ASP A 68 -11.06 8.27 -9.71
CA ASP A 68 -11.43 6.85 -9.66
C ASP A 68 -10.20 5.93 -9.64
N HIS A 69 -9.18 6.24 -10.45
CA HIS A 69 -7.92 5.50 -10.46
C HIS A 69 -7.13 5.68 -9.16
N GLY A 70 -7.09 6.90 -8.61
CA GLY A 70 -6.42 7.19 -7.34
C GLY A 70 -7.07 6.44 -6.18
N MET A 71 -8.40 6.45 -6.11
CA MET A 71 -9.18 5.66 -5.14
C MET A 71 -8.91 4.16 -5.28
N THR A 72 -8.91 3.64 -6.52
CA THR A 72 -8.62 2.23 -6.78
C THR A 72 -7.21 1.85 -6.36
N LEU A 73 -6.23 2.70 -6.64
CA LEU A 73 -4.83 2.49 -6.25
C LEU A 73 -4.69 2.46 -4.72
N ALA A 74 -5.28 3.42 -4.02
CA ALA A 74 -5.29 3.45 -2.56
C ALA A 74 -5.90 2.18 -1.96
N ASN A 75 -7.08 1.76 -2.45
CA ASN A 75 -7.74 0.54 -2.00
C ASN A 75 -6.87 -0.71 -2.23
N ASN A 76 -6.19 -0.79 -3.38
CA ASN A 76 -5.30 -1.91 -3.67
C ASN A 76 -4.07 -1.94 -2.76
N ILE A 77 -3.50 -0.78 -2.42
CA ILE A 77 -2.38 -0.70 -1.47
C ILE A 77 -2.83 -1.15 -0.08
N GLN A 78 -4.00 -0.69 0.38
CA GLN A 78 -4.55 -1.09 1.68
C GLN A 78 -4.87 -2.59 1.73
N ALA A 79 -5.46 -3.15 0.68
CA ALA A 79 -5.74 -4.58 0.57
C ALA A 79 -4.45 -5.41 0.59
N GLY A 80 -3.43 -5.01 -0.17
CA GLY A 80 -2.13 -5.69 -0.19
C GLY A 80 -1.41 -5.63 1.16
N ALA A 81 -1.49 -4.49 1.87
CA ALA A 81 -0.98 -4.38 3.23
C ALA A 81 -1.71 -5.31 4.21
N GLY A 82 -3.03 -5.43 4.09
CA GLY A 82 -3.84 -6.35 4.89
C GLY A 82 -3.53 -7.83 4.63
N GLU A 83 -3.38 -8.23 3.36
CA GLU A 83 -3.01 -9.60 2.98
C GLU A 83 -1.61 -9.98 3.50
N ALA A 84 -0.66 -9.05 3.42
CA ALA A 84 0.67 -9.23 4.00
C ALA A 84 0.62 -9.44 5.52
N ALA A 85 -0.17 -8.63 6.24
CA ALA A 85 -0.31 -8.77 7.70
C ALA A 85 -0.97 -10.09 8.11
N LEU A 86 -1.99 -10.56 7.35
CA LEU A 86 -2.60 -11.86 7.58
C LEU A 86 -1.64 -13.01 7.31
N THR A 87 -0.85 -12.90 6.23
CA THR A 87 0.19 -13.89 5.90
C THR A 87 1.25 -13.98 7.00
N ASP A 88 1.69 -12.83 7.54
CA ASP A 88 2.65 -12.78 8.66
C ASP A 88 2.06 -13.39 9.94
N LEU A 89 0.80 -13.10 10.25
CA LEU A 89 0.09 -13.71 11.38
C LEU A 89 -0.03 -15.23 11.24
N ASP A 90 -0.43 -15.73 10.07
CA ASP A 90 -0.55 -17.17 9.80
C ASP A 90 0.81 -17.87 9.89
N ALA A 91 1.87 -17.25 9.34
CA ALA A 91 3.23 -17.72 9.48
C ALA A 91 3.72 -17.74 10.94
N SER A 92 3.33 -16.75 11.76
CA SER A 92 3.69 -16.69 13.18
C SER A 92 3.06 -17.81 14.02
N GLY A 93 1.87 -18.29 13.63
CA GLY A 93 1.20 -19.43 14.26
C GLY A 93 1.67 -20.80 13.75
N GLY A 94 2.28 -20.85 12.55
CA GLY A 94 2.68 -22.08 11.87
C GLY A 94 4.09 -22.61 12.19
N TYR A 95 4.94 -21.86 12.91
CA TYR A 95 6.27 -22.34 13.31
C TYR A 95 6.19 -23.32 14.49
N GLN A 96 5.79 -24.56 14.22
CA GLN A 96 6.21 -25.72 15.02
C GLN A 96 7.58 -26.14 14.51
N GLY A 97 8.63 -25.82 15.27
CA GLY A 97 10.04 -25.95 14.88
C GLY A 97 10.35 -27.20 14.06
N ALA A 98 11.21 -27.03 13.05
CA ALA A 98 11.41 -28.02 12.00
C ALA A 98 11.69 -29.44 12.51
N TRP A 99 12.31 -29.64 13.69
CA TRP A 99 12.55 -30.97 14.26
C TRP A 99 12.69 -30.91 15.81
N PRO A 100 11.77 -31.50 16.62
CA PRO A 100 11.91 -31.55 18.08
C PRO A 100 13.03 -32.44 18.63
N SER A 101 13.87 -33.08 17.80
CA SER A 101 14.81 -34.11 18.28
C SER A 101 16.07 -34.31 17.45
N LEU A 102 16.78 -33.24 17.07
CA LEU A 102 18.14 -33.36 16.54
C LEU A 102 19.15 -32.82 17.55
N SER A 103 19.25 -33.48 18.72
CA SER A 103 20.47 -33.43 19.53
C SER A 103 21.54 -34.27 18.84
N ARG A 104 22.17 -33.73 17.81
CA ARG A 104 23.45 -34.27 17.35
C ARG A 104 24.55 -33.36 17.87
N ASP A 105 25.33 -33.90 18.79
CA ASP A 105 26.55 -33.26 19.29
C ASP A 105 27.43 -32.86 18.10
N ILE A 106 27.61 -31.56 17.91
CA ILE A 106 28.55 -31.04 16.92
C ILE A 106 29.94 -31.13 17.56
N ASN A 107 30.71 -32.12 17.10
CA ASN A 107 32.13 -32.37 17.41
C ASN A 107 32.44 -32.64 18.89
N GLY A 108 32.42 -33.92 19.26
CA GLY A 108 33.24 -34.42 20.37
C GLY A 108 34.71 -34.05 20.13
N SER A 109 35.22 -33.13 20.95
CA SER A 109 36.66 -32.91 21.07
C SER A 109 37.32 -34.26 21.33
N ALA A 110 38.23 -34.67 20.45
CA ALA A 110 39.13 -35.79 20.67
C ALA A 110 40.03 -35.48 21.88
N GLY A 111 39.49 -35.69 23.09
CA GLY A 111 40.22 -35.69 24.34
C GLY A 111 40.94 -37.02 24.46
N THR A 112 42.26 -36.98 24.26
CA THR A 112 43.20 -38.07 24.47
C THR A 112 43.02 -38.70 25.86
N PRO A 113 42.80 -40.03 25.98
CA PRO A 113 42.95 -40.68 27.27
C PRO A 113 44.42 -41.06 27.48
N TYR A 114 45.04 -40.34 28.41
CA TYR A 114 46.30 -40.67 29.07
C TYR A 114 46.25 -42.11 29.64
N ARG A 115 47.28 -42.92 29.35
CA ARG A 115 47.53 -44.21 30.01
C ARG A 115 48.30 -43.98 31.31
N PRO A 116 47.95 -44.69 32.39
CA PRO A 116 48.96 -45.19 33.31
C PRO A 116 48.86 -46.72 33.50
N TYR A 117 50.01 -47.34 33.28
CA TYR A 117 50.55 -48.65 33.69
C TYR A 117 49.62 -49.88 33.69
#